data_AF-A0A7W1J5V3-F1
#
_entry.id   AF-A0A7W1J5V3-F1
#
_cell.length_a   1.000
_cell.length_b   1.000
_cell.length_c   1.000
_cell.angle_alpha   90.00
_cell.angle_beta   90.00
_cell.angle_gamma   90.00
#
_symmetry.space_group_name_H-M   'P 1'
#
loop_
_entity.id
_entity.type
_entity.pdbx_description
1 polymer ?
#
loop_
_entity_poly.entity_id
_entity_poly.type
_entity_poly.pdbx_seq_one_letter_code
_entity_poly.pdbx_strand_id
1 'polypeptide(L)'
;MDKLPYLNLGCGATFHKDWTNIDFVSSGTGVIAHNLLVGIPFPDNSFEVIYHSHVLEHFPKAKAEDFIKECYRVLNPGGMIRIAVPDLEAIALNYINYLNESLAGTKGAAEKYDWTMLELFDQVVRSGTGGEMIDYIKDTSKNNDAFLLERNGYEVKRIMEIFRSAPQPPAATVSFSMSKKLKGLKNKVQTKFISLVLGKDYAAYRTGKFRLEGEIHQWMYDRYSLKRLLENSGFKNAEVKIGFESGIPEWKKYNLDGKDNVLRKPDSLFMEATK
;
A
#
# COMPACT_ATOMS: atom_id res chain seq x y z
N MET A 1 -9.91 -28.15 6.07
CA MET A 1 -8.43 -28.12 6.07
C MET A 1 -8.03 -26.99 6.98
N ASP A 2 -7.15 -27.28 7.94
CA ASP A 2 -6.67 -26.26 8.85
C ASP A 2 -5.81 -25.24 8.08
N LYS A 3 -5.87 -23.98 8.49
CA LYS A 3 -5.04 -22.92 7.90
C LYS A 3 -3.57 -23.23 8.16
N LEU A 4 -2.71 -22.84 7.22
CA LEU A 4 -1.27 -22.79 7.46
C LEU A 4 -0.99 -21.79 8.61
N PRO A 5 0.10 -21.97 9.37
CA PRO A 5 0.53 -21.03 10.40
C PRO A 5 1.13 -19.76 9.78
N TYR A 6 0.49 -19.20 8.75
CA TYR A 6 0.94 -18.04 7.98
C TYR A 6 -0.04 -16.88 8.15
N LEU A 7 0.51 -15.68 8.34
CA LEU A 7 -0.24 -14.45 8.62
C LEU A 7 0.00 -13.41 7.53
N ASN A 8 -1.08 -12.87 6.98
CA ASN A 8 -1.09 -11.77 6.04
C ASN A 8 -1.72 -10.54 6.70
N LEU A 9 -0.95 -9.47 6.86
CA LEU A 9 -1.37 -8.23 7.52
C LEU A 9 -1.67 -7.15 6.47
N GLY A 10 -2.80 -6.47 6.61
CA GLY A 10 -3.26 -5.44 5.65
C GLY A 10 -3.53 -6.02 4.27
N CYS A 11 -4.27 -7.13 4.22
CA CYS A 11 -4.36 -7.94 3.00
C CYS A 11 -5.17 -7.29 1.85
N GLY A 12 -5.99 -6.28 2.13
CA GLY A 12 -6.90 -5.68 1.15
C GLY A 12 -7.71 -6.75 0.43
N ALA A 13 -7.73 -6.70 -0.89
CA ALA A 13 -8.37 -7.71 -1.75
C ALA A 13 -7.42 -8.86 -2.17
N THR A 14 -6.15 -8.83 -1.74
CA THR A 14 -5.11 -9.78 -2.15
C THR A 14 -4.75 -10.68 -0.97
N PHE A 15 -5.41 -11.83 -0.90
CA PHE A 15 -5.19 -12.80 0.17
C PHE A 15 -5.34 -14.24 -0.31
N HIS A 16 -4.75 -15.16 0.45
CA HIS A 16 -4.87 -16.60 0.21
C HIS A 16 -5.75 -17.25 1.28
N LYS A 17 -6.66 -18.15 0.86
CA LYS A 17 -7.63 -18.81 1.77
C LYS A 17 -6.97 -19.65 2.86
N ASP A 18 -5.78 -20.18 2.59
CA ASP A 18 -5.04 -21.04 3.52
C ASP A 18 -4.25 -20.23 4.56
N TRP A 19 -4.24 -18.89 4.46
CA TRP A 19 -3.57 -17.99 5.40
C TRP A 19 -4.58 -17.38 6.38
N THR A 20 -4.07 -16.92 7.52
CA THR A 20 -4.82 -15.99 8.37
C THR A 20 -4.64 -14.59 7.82
N ASN A 21 -5.73 -13.89 7.51
CA ASN A 21 -5.70 -12.61 6.83
C ASN A 21 -6.34 -11.54 7.73
N ILE A 22 -5.63 -10.44 7.96
CA ILE A 22 -6.09 -9.28 8.72
C ILE A 22 -6.15 -8.06 7.81
N ASP A 23 -7.18 -7.24 7.97
CA ASP A 23 -7.23 -5.90 7.38
C ASP A 23 -7.97 -4.94 8.32
N PHE A 24 -7.79 -3.62 8.16
CA PHE A 24 -8.52 -2.61 8.92
C PHE A 24 -10.03 -2.71 8.70
N VAL A 25 -10.45 -3.09 7.49
CA VAL A 25 -11.85 -3.39 7.15
C VAL A 25 -11.93 -4.77 6.51
N SER A 26 -12.85 -5.61 6.97
CA SER A 26 -13.06 -6.93 6.36
C SER A 26 -13.46 -6.77 4.89
N SER A 27 -12.61 -7.24 3.98
CA SER A 27 -12.77 -7.18 2.52
C SER A 27 -13.45 -8.41 1.93
N GLY A 28 -13.67 -9.45 2.73
CA GLY A 28 -14.26 -10.72 2.29
C GLY A 28 -14.37 -11.76 3.40
N THR A 29 -14.99 -12.89 3.08
CA THR A 29 -15.13 -14.03 4.00
C THR A 29 -13.75 -14.56 4.39
N GLY A 30 -13.45 -14.60 5.68
CA GLY A 30 -12.18 -15.10 6.21
C GLY A 30 -11.09 -14.05 6.45
N VAL A 31 -11.41 -12.75 6.25
CA VAL A 31 -10.56 -11.62 6.63
C VAL A 31 -11.03 -11.05 7.98
N ILE A 32 -10.13 -11.04 8.94
CA ILE A 32 -10.35 -10.52 10.29
C ILE A 32 -10.19 -8.99 10.25
N ALA A 33 -11.27 -8.27 10.60
CA ALA A 33 -11.21 -6.82 10.74
C ALA A 33 -10.47 -6.44 12.03
N HIS A 34 -9.30 -5.81 11.93
CA HIS A 34 -8.51 -5.39 13.09
C HIS A 34 -7.59 -4.21 12.77
N ASN A 35 -7.43 -3.32 13.75
CA ASN A 35 -6.53 -2.18 13.63
C ASN A 35 -5.11 -2.55 14.11
N LEU A 36 -4.17 -2.64 13.19
CA LEU A 36 -2.78 -3.01 13.50
C LEU A 36 -2.02 -1.95 14.32
N LEU A 37 -2.52 -0.71 14.42
CA LEU A 37 -1.95 0.32 15.29
C LEU A 37 -2.10 -0.01 16.79
N VAL A 38 -2.98 -0.93 17.15
CA VAL A 38 -3.17 -1.39 18.54
C VAL A 38 -2.56 -2.77 18.82
N GLY A 39 -1.68 -3.24 17.92
CA GLY A 39 -0.99 -4.53 18.02
C GLY A 39 -1.63 -5.66 17.22
N ILE A 40 -0.98 -6.82 17.19
CA ILE A 40 -1.45 -8.01 16.44
C ILE A 40 -2.23 -8.93 17.40
N PRO A 41 -3.50 -9.30 17.10
CA PRO A 41 -4.42 -9.93 18.05
C PRO A 41 -4.20 -11.44 18.17
N PHE A 42 -2.94 -11.86 18.26
CA PHE A 42 -2.55 -13.26 18.38
C PHE A 42 -1.49 -13.45 19.47
N PRO A 43 -1.44 -14.64 20.10
CA PRO A 43 -0.40 -14.98 21.05
C PRO A 43 1.01 -14.96 20.44
N ASP A 44 2.00 -14.93 21.31
CA ASP A 44 3.41 -15.08 20.94
C ASP A 44 3.63 -16.43 20.24
N ASN A 45 4.56 -16.47 19.28
CA ASN A 45 4.94 -17.71 18.58
C ASN A 45 3.71 -18.48 18.04
N SER A 46 2.85 -17.79 17.29
CA SER A 46 1.65 -18.36 16.66
C SER A 46 1.83 -18.65 15.17
N PHE A 47 2.82 -18.03 14.52
CA PHE A 47 3.00 -18.10 13.08
C PHE A 47 4.43 -18.43 12.67
N GLU A 48 4.58 -19.19 11.59
CA GLU A 48 5.87 -19.46 10.96
C GLU A 48 6.23 -18.40 9.91
N VAL A 49 5.22 -17.76 9.31
CA VAL A 49 5.40 -16.76 8.27
C VAL A 49 4.50 -15.55 8.53
N ILE A 50 5.07 -14.36 8.40
CA ILE A 50 4.33 -13.10 8.28
C ILE A 50 4.61 -12.49 6.92
N TYR A 51 3.55 -12.03 6.26
CA TYR A 51 3.63 -11.22 5.05
C TYR A 51 2.82 -9.94 5.22
N HIS A 52 3.34 -8.84 4.72
CA HIS A 52 2.53 -7.66 4.44
C HIS A 52 3.06 -6.90 3.25
N SER A 53 2.15 -6.31 2.47
CA SER A 53 2.47 -5.56 1.27
C SER A 53 1.73 -4.24 1.27
N HIS A 54 2.49 -3.16 1.20
CA HIS A 54 1.98 -1.79 1.19
C HIS A 54 1.15 -1.46 2.45
N VAL A 55 1.80 -1.61 3.61
CA VAL A 55 1.20 -1.46 4.95
C VAL A 55 2.08 -0.58 5.83
N LEU A 56 3.38 -0.89 5.88
CA LEU A 56 4.33 -0.26 6.81
C LEU A 56 4.48 1.24 6.55
N GLU A 57 4.41 1.68 5.29
CA GLU A 57 4.46 3.09 4.90
C GLU A 57 3.32 3.92 5.48
N HIS A 58 2.19 3.29 5.86
CA HIS A 58 1.04 3.95 6.46
C HIS A 58 1.19 4.13 7.99
N PHE A 59 2.21 3.51 8.61
CA PHE A 59 2.48 3.69 10.02
C PHE A 59 3.25 4.99 10.26
N PRO A 60 2.87 5.79 11.27
CA PRO A 60 3.72 6.87 11.75
C PRO A 60 5.11 6.33 12.06
N LYS A 61 6.17 7.05 11.66
CA LYS A 61 7.57 6.60 11.87
C LYS A 61 7.85 6.16 13.31
N ALA A 62 7.29 6.87 14.30
CA ALA A 62 7.44 6.56 15.72
C ALA A 62 6.75 5.25 16.17
N LYS A 63 5.87 4.68 15.34
CA LYS A 63 5.12 3.44 15.57
C LYS A 63 5.56 2.28 14.70
N ALA A 64 6.41 2.53 13.70
CA ALA A 64 6.91 1.49 12.82
C ALA A 64 7.69 0.40 13.59
N GLU A 65 8.56 0.78 14.52
CA GLU A 65 9.33 -0.19 15.31
C GLU A 65 8.44 -1.02 16.26
N ASP A 66 7.46 -0.39 16.92
CA ASP A 66 6.47 -1.09 17.75
C ASP A 66 5.72 -2.15 16.92
N PHE A 67 5.31 -1.81 15.69
CA PHE A 67 4.62 -2.73 14.79
C PHE A 67 5.51 -3.90 14.35
N ILE A 68 6.76 -3.63 13.97
CA ILE A 68 7.70 -4.71 13.58
C ILE A 68 8.05 -5.60 14.79
N LYS A 69 8.11 -5.06 16.01
CA LYS A 69 8.24 -5.85 17.25
C LYS A 69 7.02 -6.74 17.50
N GLU A 70 5.81 -6.29 17.20
CA GLU A 70 4.62 -7.14 17.25
C GLU A 70 4.69 -8.29 16.23
N CYS A 71 5.17 -8.03 15.01
CA CYS A 71 5.45 -9.09 14.04
C CYS A 71 6.48 -10.09 14.57
N TYR A 72 7.56 -9.61 15.19
CA TYR A 72 8.56 -10.46 15.84
C TYR A 72 7.93 -11.30 16.96
N ARG A 73 7.07 -10.70 17.80
CA ARG A 73 6.42 -11.38 18.94
C ARG A 73 5.61 -12.59 18.49
N VAL A 74 4.76 -12.42 17.47
CA VAL A 74 3.84 -13.48 17.02
C VAL A 74 4.51 -14.53 16.12
N LEU A 75 5.72 -14.27 15.60
CA LEU A 75 6.50 -15.27 14.86
C LEU A 75 7.10 -16.33 15.79
N ASN A 76 7.17 -17.58 15.33
CA ASN A 76 7.92 -18.66 15.94
C ASN A 76 9.43 -18.35 15.88
N PRO A 77 10.25 -18.88 16.81
CA PRO A 77 11.70 -18.88 16.64
C PRO A 77 12.09 -19.50 15.29
N GLY A 78 12.93 -18.81 14.49
CA GLY A 78 13.25 -19.24 13.12
C GLY A 78 12.18 -18.94 12.07
N GLY A 79 11.06 -18.33 12.46
CA GLY A 79 10.01 -17.88 11.55
C GLY A 79 10.46 -16.70 10.68
N MET A 80 9.77 -16.52 9.55
CA MET A 80 10.16 -15.56 8.51
C MET A 80 9.15 -14.42 8.36
N ILE A 81 9.65 -13.20 8.17
CA ILE A 81 8.83 -12.07 7.71
C ILE A 81 9.21 -11.72 6.27
N ARG A 82 8.21 -11.45 5.42
CA ARG A 82 8.36 -10.83 4.11
C ARG A 82 7.59 -9.51 4.06
N ILE A 83 8.30 -8.45 3.71
CA ILE A 83 7.77 -7.09 3.62
C ILE A 83 7.87 -6.60 2.17
N ALA A 84 6.79 -6.05 1.64
CA ALA A 84 6.81 -5.25 0.41
C ALA A 84 6.37 -3.81 0.73
N VAL A 85 7.17 -2.82 0.33
CA VAL A 85 6.90 -1.37 0.50
C VAL A 85 7.26 -0.62 -0.78
N PRO A 86 6.74 0.59 -1.02
CA PRO A 86 7.24 1.45 -2.09
C PRO A 86 8.76 1.66 -1.97
N ASP A 87 9.48 1.48 -3.08
CA ASP A 87 10.95 1.58 -3.09
C ASP A 87 11.41 3.04 -3.20
N LEU A 88 11.72 3.66 -2.06
CA LEU A 88 12.23 5.03 -2.01
C LEU A 88 13.51 5.22 -2.84
N GLU A 89 14.39 4.23 -2.82
CA GLU A 89 15.67 4.31 -3.51
C GLU A 89 15.47 4.29 -5.02
N ALA A 90 14.63 3.39 -5.52
CA ALA A 90 14.29 3.36 -6.94
C ALA A 90 13.59 4.65 -7.38
N ILE A 91 12.65 5.18 -6.58
CA ILE A 91 11.98 6.45 -6.88
C ILE A 91 13.02 7.60 -6.93
N ALA A 92 13.95 7.68 -5.98
CA ALA A 92 14.97 8.73 -5.94
C ALA A 92 15.95 8.65 -7.12
N LEU A 93 16.36 7.43 -7.51
CA LEU A 93 17.20 7.23 -8.69
C LEU A 93 16.47 7.63 -9.97
N ASN A 94 15.20 7.26 -10.10
CA ASN A 94 14.36 7.69 -11.23
C ASN A 94 14.23 9.21 -11.30
N TYR A 95 14.08 9.88 -10.15
CA TYR A 95 14.01 11.35 -10.09
C TYR A 95 15.28 11.98 -10.67
N ILE A 96 16.46 11.53 -10.24
CA ILE A 96 17.73 12.05 -10.75
C ILE A 96 17.90 11.75 -12.24
N ASN A 97 17.54 10.55 -12.68
CA ASN A 97 17.64 10.16 -14.09
C ASN A 97 16.74 11.01 -14.98
N TYR A 98 15.44 11.09 -14.65
CA TYR A 98 14.47 11.83 -15.47
C TYR A 98 14.64 13.33 -15.39
N LEU A 99 15.18 13.87 -14.28
CA LEU A 99 15.62 15.26 -14.21
C LEU A 99 16.70 15.54 -15.27
N ASN A 100 17.76 14.72 -15.30
CA ASN A 100 18.86 14.90 -16.25
C ASN A 100 18.41 14.69 -17.69
N GLU A 101 17.58 13.68 -17.98
CA GLU A 101 17.00 13.47 -19.31
C GLU A 101 16.12 14.65 -19.76
N SER A 102 15.33 15.23 -18.83
CA SER A 102 14.49 16.40 -19.12
C SER A 102 15.33 17.63 -19.43
N LEU A 103 16.40 17.87 -18.68
CA LEU A 103 17.35 18.96 -18.94
C LEU A 103 18.08 18.79 -20.28
N ALA A 104 18.31 17.55 -20.71
CA ALA A 104 18.89 17.22 -22.01
C ALA A 104 17.89 17.33 -23.19
N GLY A 105 16.60 17.62 -22.92
CA GLY A 105 15.57 17.71 -23.95
C GLY A 105 15.15 16.36 -24.52
N THR A 106 15.38 15.26 -23.80
CA THR A 106 14.96 13.92 -24.23
C THR A 106 13.43 13.85 -24.32
N LYS A 107 12.92 13.43 -25.48
CA LYS A 107 11.48 13.32 -25.72
C LYS A 107 10.84 12.35 -24.73
N GLY A 108 9.79 12.79 -24.04
CA GLY A 108 9.04 11.99 -23.07
C GLY A 108 9.61 11.99 -21.64
N ALA A 109 10.77 12.63 -21.40
CA ALA A 109 11.40 12.63 -20.09
C ALA A 109 10.68 13.52 -19.07
N ALA A 110 10.09 14.63 -19.53
CA ALA A 110 9.33 15.54 -18.67
C ALA A 110 8.12 14.83 -18.05
N GLU A 111 7.41 14.01 -18.83
CA GLU A 111 6.29 13.23 -18.34
C GLU A 111 6.73 12.19 -17.29
N LYS A 112 7.86 11.50 -17.51
CA LYS A 112 8.42 10.57 -16.52
C LYS A 112 8.84 11.29 -15.24
N TYR A 113 9.47 12.46 -15.38
CA TYR A 113 9.85 13.31 -14.26
C TYR A 113 8.62 13.70 -13.43
N ASP A 114 7.57 14.21 -14.07
CA ASP A 114 6.33 14.61 -13.41
C ASP A 114 5.71 13.43 -12.63
N TRP A 115 5.66 12.24 -13.24
CA TRP A 115 5.17 11.04 -12.56
C TRP A 115 6.00 10.68 -11.33
N THR A 116 7.33 10.69 -11.44
CA THR A 116 8.21 10.38 -10.31
C THR A 116 8.10 11.41 -9.18
N MET A 117 7.84 12.68 -9.51
CA MET A 117 7.54 13.70 -8.50
C MET A 117 6.25 13.38 -7.73
N LEU A 118 5.22 12.86 -8.41
CA LEU A 118 4.00 12.40 -7.74
C LEU A 118 4.26 11.18 -6.85
N GLU A 119 5.07 10.23 -7.29
CA GLU A 119 5.48 9.08 -6.47
C GLU A 119 6.22 9.54 -5.19
N LEU A 120 7.10 10.53 -5.29
CA LEU A 120 7.85 11.08 -4.14
C LEU A 120 6.96 11.88 -3.18
N PHE A 121 6.12 12.76 -3.72
CA PHE A 121 5.48 13.81 -2.93
C PHE A 121 3.99 13.58 -2.73
N ASP A 122 3.22 13.30 -3.79
CA ASP A 122 1.74 13.22 -3.70
C ASP A 122 1.31 12.18 -2.65
N GLN A 123 1.97 11.02 -2.60
CA GLN A 123 1.70 9.97 -1.62
C GLN A 123 1.82 10.42 -0.15
N VAL A 124 2.66 11.42 0.13
CA VAL A 124 3.03 11.87 1.48
C VAL A 124 2.34 13.19 1.86
N VAL A 125 2.12 14.07 0.88
CA VAL A 125 1.65 15.45 1.12
C VAL A 125 0.19 15.69 0.77
N ARG A 126 -0.47 14.78 0.03
CA ARG A 126 -1.86 14.99 -0.43
C ARG A 126 -2.84 15.23 0.72
N SER A 127 -3.94 15.89 0.38
CA SER A 127 -5.02 16.26 1.31
C SER A 127 -6.40 15.75 0.86
N GLY A 128 -6.43 14.85 -0.14
CA GLY A 128 -7.65 14.20 -0.61
C GLY A 128 -7.34 12.89 -1.35
N THR A 129 -8.37 12.04 -1.47
CA THR A 129 -8.26 10.69 -2.03
C THR A 129 -7.73 10.71 -3.46
N GLY A 130 -6.80 9.80 -3.76
CA GLY A 130 -6.23 9.61 -5.08
C GLY A 130 -5.16 10.63 -5.50
N GLY A 131 -5.25 11.86 -5.00
CA GLY A 131 -4.29 12.92 -5.26
C GLY A 131 -4.11 13.27 -6.74
N GLU A 132 -3.00 13.93 -7.05
CA GLU A 132 -2.66 14.36 -8.43
C GLU A 132 -2.29 13.18 -9.34
N MET A 133 -1.94 12.01 -8.77
CA MET A 133 -1.68 10.80 -9.56
C MET A 133 -2.88 10.36 -10.38
N ILE A 134 -4.09 10.37 -9.82
CA ILE A 134 -5.29 9.97 -10.57
C ILE A 134 -5.54 10.96 -11.70
N ASP A 135 -5.33 12.25 -11.47
CA ASP A 135 -5.53 13.27 -12.50
C ASP A 135 -4.48 13.16 -13.61
N TYR A 136 -3.24 12.85 -13.24
CA TYR A 136 -2.19 12.50 -14.19
C TYR A 136 -2.56 11.27 -15.02
N ILE A 137 -3.04 10.19 -14.38
CA ILE A 137 -3.49 8.98 -15.07
C ILE A 137 -4.67 9.31 -15.99
N LYS A 138 -5.62 10.18 -15.64
CA LYS A 138 -6.75 10.49 -16.55
C LYS A 138 -6.31 11.17 -17.84
N ASP A 139 -5.21 11.92 -17.82
CA ASP A 139 -4.76 12.71 -18.95
C ASP A 139 -4.03 11.85 -19.99
N THR A 140 -4.80 11.39 -20.99
CA THR A 140 -4.28 10.59 -22.11
C THR A 140 -3.43 11.39 -23.09
N SER A 141 -3.38 12.73 -23.00
CA SER A 141 -2.58 13.55 -23.91
C SER A 141 -1.07 13.41 -23.69
N LYS A 142 -0.66 12.91 -22.51
CA LYS A 142 0.74 12.67 -22.13
C LYS A 142 1.39 11.50 -22.87
N ASN A 143 0.60 10.61 -23.45
CA ASN A 143 1.07 9.48 -24.28
C ASN A 143 2.21 8.65 -23.65
N ASN A 144 2.14 8.39 -22.34
CA ASN A 144 3.16 7.68 -21.56
C ASN A 144 2.63 6.43 -20.84
N ASP A 145 1.53 5.86 -21.31
CA ASP A 145 0.86 4.71 -20.69
C ASP A 145 1.76 3.50 -20.52
N ALA A 146 2.60 3.21 -21.51
CA ALA A 146 3.56 2.10 -21.44
C ALA A 146 4.50 2.26 -20.24
N PHE A 147 4.98 3.48 -19.99
CA PHE A 147 5.83 3.80 -18.85
C PHE A 147 5.07 3.64 -17.53
N LEU A 148 3.84 4.15 -17.42
CA LEU A 148 3.04 4.03 -16.19
C LEU A 148 2.72 2.56 -15.85
N LEU A 149 2.42 1.75 -16.87
CA LEU A 149 2.15 0.31 -16.73
C LEU A 149 3.42 -0.47 -16.36
N GLU A 150 4.56 -0.15 -16.96
CA GLU A 150 5.85 -0.74 -16.59
C GLU A 150 6.20 -0.41 -15.14
N ARG A 151 6.02 0.85 -14.75
CA ARG A 151 6.43 1.38 -13.45
C ARG A 151 5.60 0.82 -12.29
N ASN A 152 4.26 0.85 -12.39
CA ASN A 152 3.37 0.55 -11.26
C ASN A 152 2.40 -0.62 -11.53
N GLY A 153 2.51 -1.27 -12.69
CA GLY A 153 1.85 -2.55 -12.97
C GLY A 153 0.32 -2.51 -12.87
N TYR A 154 -0.23 -3.45 -12.11
CA TYR A 154 -1.66 -3.75 -12.08
C TYR A 154 -2.52 -2.61 -11.52
N GLU A 155 -2.00 -1.85 -10.54
CA GLU A 155 -2.76 -0.77 -9.91
C GLU A 155 -3.07 0.37 -10.90
N VAL A 156 -2.07 0.81 -11.67
CA VAL A 156 -2.27 1.81 -12.73
C VAL A 156 -3.22 1.29 -13.79
N LYS A 157 -3.03 0.03 -14.23
CA LYS A 157 -3.92 -0.60 -15.21
C LYS A 157 -5.38 -0.53 -14.79
N ARG A 158 -5.67 -0.88 -13.52
CA ARG A 158 -7.01 -0.83 -12.96
C ARG A 158 -7.58 0.60 -12.91
N ILE A 159 -6.77 1.60 -12.55
CA ILE A 159 -7.19 3.01 -12.54
C ILE A 159 -7.50 3.48 -13.97
N MET A 160 -6.67 3.14 -14.95
CA MET A 160 -6.92 3.45 -16.36
C MET A 160 -8.24 2.85 -16.84
N GLU A 161 -8.52 1.58 -16.54
CA GLU A 161 -9.78 0.89 -16.90
C GLU A 161 -11.01 1.55 -16.25
N ILE A 162 -10.88 2.05 -15.01
CA ILE A 162 -12.00 2.70 -14.31
C ILE A 162 -12.29 4.09 -14.89
N PHE A 163 -11.26 4.90 -15.14
CA PHE A 163 -11.45 6.33 -15.42
C PHE A 163 -11.36 6.72 -16.89
N ARG A 164 -10.74 5.92 -17.76
CA ARG A 164 -10.57 6.24 -19.19
C ARG A 164 -11.58 5.56 -20.10
N SER A 165 -12.34 4.58 -19.62
CA SER A 165 -13.42 3.96 -20.38
C SER A 165 -14.71 4.81 -20.32
N ALA A 166 -15.21 5.30 -21.47
CA ALA A 166 -16.48 6.02 -21.59
C ALA A 166 -17.71 5.07 -21.57
N PRO A 167 -18.91 5.57 -21.26
CA PRO A 167 -19.68 5.21 -20.07
C PRO A 167 -20.15 3.74 -20.02
N GLN A 168 -20.04 3.14 -18.83
CA GLN A 168 -20.53 1.80 -18.51
C GLN A 168 -22.07 1.70 -18.64
N PRO A 169 -22.62 0.53 -19.06
CA PRO A 169 -24.00 0.14 -18.78
C PRO A 169 -24.27 0.14 -17.26
N PRO A 170 -25.54 0.10 -16.81
CA PRO A 170 -25.87 0.38 -15.42
C PRO A 170 -25.20 -0.60 -14.46
N ALA A 171 -24.35 -0.03 -13.59
CA ALA A 171 -23.82 -0.56 -12.34
C ALA A 171 -23.53 -2.07 -12.32
N ALA A 172 -22.29 -2.45 -12.61
CA ALA A 172 -21.69 -3.56 -11.87
C ALA A 172 -21.73 -3.16 -10.39
N THR A 173 -22.67 -3.74 -9.65
CA THR A 173 -22.78 -3.61 -8.20
C THR A 173 -21.50 -4.12 -7.56
N VAL A 174 -20.57 -3.21 -7.27
CA VAL A 174 -19.65 -3.40 -6.15
C VAL A 174 -20.54 -3.62 -4.96
N SER A 175 -20.57 -4.84 -4.43
CA SER A 175 -21.35 -5.17 -3.25
C SER A 175 -20.81 -4.33 -2.09
N PHE A 176 -21.46 -3.20 -1.85
CA PHE A 176 -21.31 -2.43 -0.63
C PHE A 176 -22.62 -2.58 0.12
N SER A 177 -22.53 -3.31 1.24
CA SER A 177 -23.60 -3.57 2.21
C SER A 177 -24.67 -2.47 2.27
N MET A 178 -25.94 -2.90 2.25
CA MET A 178 -27.17 -2.10 2.36
C MET A 178 -27.19 -1.11 3.54
N SER A 179 -26.29 -1.27 4.52
CA SER A 179 -26.10 -0.38 5.67
C SER A 179 -25.56 1.03 5.33
N LYS A 180 -25.04 1.27 4.11
CA LYS A 180 -24.47 2.57 3.72
C LYS A 180 -25.48 3.69 3.45
N LYS A 181 -26.74 3.39 3.09
CA LYS A 181 -27.72 4.44 2.75
C LYS A 181 -28.15 5.28 3.98
N LEU A 182 -28.31 4.68 5.15
CA LEU A 182 -28.60 5.41 6.40
C LEU A 182 -27.38 6.20 6.91
N LYS A 183 -26.16 5.63 6.80
CA LYS A 183 -24.91 6.33 7.16
C LYS A 183 -24.64 7.54 6.27
N GLY A 184 -24.96 7.48 4.98
CA GLY A 184 -24.75 8.58 4.02
C GLY A 184 -25.56 9.84 4.35
N LEU A 185 -26.80 9.69 4.84
CA LEU A 185 -27.65 10.83 5.22
C LEU A 185 -27.19 11.48 6.53
N LYS A 186 -26.87 10.67 7.54
CA LYS A 186 -26.32 11.13 8.84
C LYS A 186 -24.99 11.86 8.65
N ASN A 187 -24.12 11.34 7.77
CA ASN A 187 -22.85 11.97 7.44
C ASN A 187 -23.01 13.32 6.73
N LYS A 188 -23.99 13.49 5.83
CA LYS A 188 -24.22 14.79 5.16
C LYS A 188 -24.69 15.87 6.14
N VAL A 189 -25.62 15.54 7.04
CA VAL A 189 -26.12 16.49 8.05
C VAL A 189 -25.01 16.87 9.03
N GLN A 190 -24.25 15.87 9.52
CA GLN A 190 -23.11 16.09 10.40
C GLN A 190 -22.03 16.95 9.72
N THR A 191 -21.73 16.68 8.44
CA THR A 191 -20.75 17.45 7.67
C THR A 191 -21.15 18.91 7.52
N LYS A 192 -22.44 19.17 7.22
CA LYS A 192 -22.98 20.53 7.08
C LYS A 192 -22.97 21.29 8.42
N PHE A 193 -23.29 20.60 9.51
CA PHE A 193 -23.21 21.17 10.86
C PHE A 193 -21.76 21.52 11.23
N ILE A 194 -20.82 20.59 11.05
CA ILE A 194 -19.40 20.82 11.32
C ILE A 194 -18.86 21.98 10.47
N SER A 195 -19.22 22.05 9.18
CA SER A 195 -18.80 23.16 8.32
C SER A 195 -19.35 24.51 8.78
N LEU A 196 -20.57 24.53 9.33
CA LEU A 196 -21.19 25.75 9.83
C LEU A 196 -20.54 26.21 11.15
N VAL A 197 -20.23 25.28 12.05
CA VAL A 197 -19.56 25.57 13.33
C VAL A 197 -18.12 26.02 13.12
N LEU A 198 -17.37 25.32 12.26
CA LEU A 198 -15.94 25.60 12.04
C LEU A 198 -15.69 26.74 11.06
N GLY A 199 -16.66 27.11 10.21
CA GLY A 199 -16.51 28.20 9.26
C GLY A 199 -15.23 28.08 8.41
N LYS A 200 -14.31 29.04 8.57
CA LYS A 200 -13.03 29.07 7.85
C LYS A 200 -12.10 27.90 8.22
N ASP A 201 -12.21 27.38 9.45
CA ASP A 201 -11.38 26.27 9.95
C ASP A 201 -11.85 24.90 9.44
N TYR A 202 -13.00 24.84 8.76
CA TYR A 202 -13.50 23.60 8.18
C TYR A 202 -12.53 22.99 7.16
N ALA A 203 -11.77 23.83 6.44
CA ALA A 203 -10.73 23.37 5.53
C ALA A 203 -9.63 22.59 6.28
N ALA A 204 -9.12 23.15 7.39
CA ALA A 204 -8.13 22.50 8.24
C ALA A 204 -8.66 21.18 8.84
N TYR A 205 -9.92 21.16 9.29
CA TYR A 205 -10.56 19.93 9.78
C TYR A 205 -10.61 18.84 8.71
N ARG A 206 -11.01 19.17 7.47
CA ARG A 206 -11.06 18.17 6.38
C ARG A 206 -9.68 17.63 6.05
N THR A 207 -8.68 18.50 5.94
CA THR A 207 -7.29 18.10 5.71
C THR A 207 -6.78 17.22 6.84
N GLY A 208 -6.98 17.62 8.10
CA GLY A 208 -6.57 16.84 9.27
C GLY A 208 -7.26 15.49 9.32
N LYS A 209 -8.57 15.44 9.07
CA LYS A 209 -9.32 14.19 9.02
C LYS A 209 -8.77 13.25 7.96
N PHE A 210 -8.57 13.72 6.74
CA PHE A 210 -8.01 12.91 5.66
C PHE A 210 -6.59 12.42 5.98
N ARG A 211 -5.73 13.27 6.54
CA ARG A 211 -4.35 12.88 6.90
C ARG A 211 -4.26 11.88 8.06
N LEU A 212 -5.33 11.70 8.82
CA LEU A 212 -5.48 10.67 9.85
C LEU A 212 -6.12 9.38 9.32
N GLU A 213 -6.54 9.35 8.07
CA GLU A 213 -7.02 8.15 7.40
C GLU A 213 -5.85 7.33 6.81
N GLY A 214 -6.11 6.09 6.44
CA GLY A 214 -5.07 5.13 6.02
C GLY A 214 -4.52 5.32 4.59
N GLU A 215 -4.87 6.40 3.89
CA GLU A 215 -4.41 6.61 2.50
C GLU A 215 -3.03 7.29 2.38
N ILE A 216 -2.57 7.97 3.43
CA ILE A 216 -1.29 8.69 3.41
C ILE A 216 -0.13 7.76 3.72
N HIS A 217 0.94 7.88 2.94
CA HIS A 217 2.23 7.32 3.30
C HIS A 217 2.86 8.25 4.35
N GLN A 218 2.91 7.78 5.59
CA GLN A 218 3.52 8.50 6.71
C GLN A 218 5.06 8.38 6.70
N TRP A 219 5.60 7.36 6.04
CA TRP A 219 7.04 7.15 5.87
C TRP A 219 7.35 6.33 4.61
N MET A 220 8.56 6.46 4.06
CA MET A 220 9.06 5.64 2.96
C MET A 220 10.37 4.97 3.36
N TYR A 221 10.68 3.84 2.71
CA TYR A 221 11.82 3.01 3.07
C TYR A 221 12.68 2.70 1.86
N ASP A 222 13.99 2.68 2.09
CA ASP A 222 15.01 2.15 1.20
C ASP A 222 15.60 0.85 1.79
N ARG A 223 16.51 0.21 1.05
CA ARG A 223 17.17 -1.02 1.50
C ARG A 223 17.93 -0.89 2.81
N TYR A 224 18.42 0.29 3.17
CA TYR A 224 19.18 0.51 4.40
C TYR A 224 18.26 0.71 5.61
N SER A 225 17.29 1.62 5.48
CA SER A 225 16.35 2.00 6.53
C SER A 225 15.38 0.87 6.89
N LEU A 226 14.90 0.08 5.91
CA LEU A 226 14.06 -1.09 6.18
C LEU A 226 14.85 -2.18 6.90
N LYS A 227 16.07 -2.48 6.43
CA LYS A 227 16.97 -3.44 7.07
C LYS A 227 17.25 -3.05 8.52
N ARG A 228 17.62 -1.79 8.75
CA ARG A 228 17.89 -1.27 10.09
C ARG A 228 16.68 -1.36 11.01
N LEU A 229 15.47 -1.09 10.50
CA LEU A 229 14.24 -1.22 11.27
C LEU A 229 14.00 -2.68 11.72
N LEU A 230 14.21 -3.64 10.81
CA LEU A 230 14.09 -5.07 11.11
C LEU A 230 15.13 -5.51 12.15
N GLU A 231 16.41 -5.16 11.95
CA GLU A 231 17.50 -5.53 12.87
C GLU A 231 17.31 -4.93 14.27
N ASN A 232 16.90 -3.65 14.37
CA ASN A 232 16.57 -3.02 15.64
C ASN A 232 15.40 -3.69 16.37
N SER A 233 14.53 -4.36 15.63
CA SER A 233 13.37 -5.09 16.17
C SER A 233 13.68 -6.54 16.52
N GLY A 234 14.94 -6.99 16.37
CA GLY A 234 15.42 -8.32 16.75
C GLY A 234 15.53 -9.31 15.60
N PHE A 235 15.11 -8.94 14.39
CA PHE A 235 15.26 -9.81 13.21
C PHE A 235 16.72 -9.91 12.77
N LYS A 236 17.04 -11.01 12.10
CA LYS A 236 18.36 -11.33 11.53
C LYS A 236 18.24 -11.63 10.05
N ASN A 237 19.37 -11.63 9.36
CA ASN A 237 19.48 -12.02 7.94
C ASN A 237 18.53 -11.23 7.04
N ALA A 238 18.40 -9.92 7.29
CA ALA A 238 17.56 -9.05 6.48
C ALA A 238 18.18 -8.87 5.09
N GLU A 239 17.46 -9.34 4.07
CA GLU A 239 17.92 -9.43 2.68
C GLU A 239 16.85 -8.92 1.72
N VAL A 240 17.29 -8.12 0.73
CA VAL A 240 16.44 -7.72 -0.38
C VAL A 240 16.14 -8.95 -1.25
N LYS A 241 14.88 -9.09 -1.68
CA LYS A 241 14.40 -10.16 -2.55
C LYS A 241 13.83 -9.60 -3.84
N ILE A 242 13.66 -10.48 -4.82
CA ILE A 242 12.88 -10.20 -6.03
C ILE A 242 11.45 -10.68 -5.79
N GLY A 243 10.44 -10.07 -6.40
CA GLY A 243 9.04 -10.34 -6.08
C GLY A 243 8.59 -11.81 -6.19
N PHE A 244 9.23 -12.61 -7.06
CA PHE A 244 8.94 -14.04 -7.22
C PHE A 244 9.91 -14.99 -6.52
N GLU A 245 10.95 -14.45 -5.87
CA GLU A 245 11.95 -15.20 -5.13
C GLU A 245 11.74 -14.98 -3.64
N SER A 246 11.63 -16.09 -2.91
CA SER A 246 11.32 -16.07 -1.48
C SER A 246 11.85 -17.32 -0.81
N GLY A 247 12.29 -17.19 0.45
CA GLY A 247 12.56 -18.34 1.32
C GLY A 247 11.30 -19.03 1.84
N ILE A 248 10.11 -18.45 1.61
CA ILE A 248 8.82 -19.03 2.01
C ILE A 248 8.48 -20.22 1.08
N PRO A 249 8.18 -21.41 1.61
CA PRO A 249 7.85 -22.58 0.81
C PRO A 249 6.67 -22.33 -0.14
N GLU A 250 6.89 -22.70 -1.40
CA GLU A 250 5.92 -22.61 -2.49
C GLU A 250 5.37 -21.18 -2.72
N TRP A 251 6.16 -20.13 -2.44
CA TRP A 251 5.74 -18.72 -2.52
C TRP A 251 4.88 -18.35 -3.75
N LYS A 252 5.28 -18.82 -4.93
CA LYS A 252 4.57 -18.53 -6.19
C LYS A 252 3.12 -19.04 -6.21
N LYS A 253 2.78 -20.08 -5.45
CA LYS A 253 1.41 -20.64 -5.42
C LYS A 253 0.40 -19.67 -4.78
N TYR A 254 0.86 -18.81 -3.87
CA TYR A 254 -0.02 -17.90 -3.12
C TYR A 254 -0.45 -16.67 -3.92
N ASN A 255 0.30 -16.32 -4.98
CA ASN A 255 0.02 -15.20 -5.88
C ASN A 255 -0.17 -13.84 -5.17
N LEU A 256 0.59 -13.57 -4.10
CA LEU A 256 0.43 -12.36 -3.27
C LEU A 256 1.16 -11.13 -3.85
N ASP A 257 2.41 -11.31 -4.30
CA ASP A 257 3.22 -10.24 -4.93
C ASP A 257 3.00 -10.12 -6.46
N GLY A 258 2.38 -11.11 -7.07
CA GLY A 258 2.18 -11.19 -8.51
C GLY A 258 1.61 -12.54 -8.92
N LYS A 259 1.22 -12.66 -10.19
CA LYS A 259 0.65 -13.88 -10.78
C LYS A 259 1.21 -14.06 -12.18
N ASP A 260 1.42 -15.31 -12.61
CA ASP A 260 1.87 -15.66 -13.96
C ASP A 260 3.17 -14.92 -14.38
N ASN A 261 4.12 -14.79 -13.43
CA ASN A 261 5.38 -14.03 -13.56
C ASN A 261 5.21 -12.53 -13.84
N VAL A 262 4.02 -11.96 -13.63
CA VAL A 262 3.77 -10.52 -13.67
C VAL A 262 3.60 -9.97 -12.26
N LEU A 263 4.48 -9.06 -11.86
CA LEU A 263 4.42 -8.41 -10.55
C LEU A 263 3.18 -7.53 -10.46
N ARG A 264 2.51 -7.57 -9.31
CA ARG A 264 1.37 -6.70 -9.01
C ARG A 264 1.81 -5.24 -8.89
N LYS A 265 2.92 -5.01 -8.19
CA LYS A 265 3.51 -3.69 -7.90
C LYS A 265 5.03 -3.73 -8.16
N PRO A 266 5.47 -3.57 -9.42
CA PRO A 266 6.88 -3.65 -9.82
C PRO A 266 7.78 -2.62 -9.13
N ASP A 267 7.19 -1.54 -8.64
CA ASP A 267 7.78 -0.44 -7.89
C ASP A 267 8.09 -0.74 -6.41
N SER A 268 7.95 -2.00 -5.98
CA SER A 268 8.11 -2.38 -4.58
C SER A 268 9.53 -2.85 -4.25
N LEU A 269 10.02 -2.43 -3.09
CA LEU A 269 11.14 -3.04 -2.39
C LEU A 269 10.62 -4.25 -1.61
N PHE A 270 11.13 -5.44 -1.93
CA PHE A 270 10.84 -6.67 -1.18
C PHE A 270 12.01 -7.00 -0.26
N MET A 271 11.71 -7.30 1.01
CA MET A 271 12.72 -7.71 1.99
C MET A 271 12.21 -8.87 2.84
N GLU A 272 13.10 -9.82 3.09
CA GLU A 272 12.86 -10.94 4.01
C GLU A 272 13.83 -10.89 5.18
N ALA A 273 13.38 -11.33 6.35
CA ALA A 273 14.22 -11.50 7.53
C ALA A 273 13.69 -12.64 8.42
N THR A 274 14.52 -13.13 9.34
CA THR A 274 14.21 -14.26 10.22
C THR A 274 14.24 -13.86 11.69
N LYS A 275 13.35 -14.43 12.49
CA LYS A 275 13.33 -14.29 13.96
C LYS A 275 14.44 -15.11 14.63
#